data_AF-A0A095XZP7-F1
#
_entry.id   AF-A0A095XZP7-F1
#
_cell.length_a   1.000
_cell.length_b   1.000
_cell.length_c   1.000
_cell.angle_alpha   90.00
_cell.angle_beta   90.00
_cell.angle_gamma   90.00
#
_symmetry.space_group_name_H-M   'P 1'
#
loop_
_entity.id
_entity.type
_entity.pdbx_description
1 polymer ?
#
loop_
_entity_poly.entity_id
_entity_poly.type
_entity_poly.pdbx_seq_one_letter_code
_entity_poly.pdbx_strand_id
1 'polypeptide(L)'
;MSTMASDSLRYARRLREAGVPEPQADAQAELMAEAFGFYAYNILTKDHFEAVLDARFARQDAKFEGRFNQLEGRLAEFEGRFAELDGRFVEVEGRFAELEAKFEKCFAEQDAKFESRFGAFEAKFERRLVEQEAKFEGRLGELEAGFNERLAAQGARMEGRFAALEKGQSLHTWMLGLIIITLVVPQLQAWLAAAALL
;
A
#
# COMPACT_ATOMS: atom_id res chain seq x y z
N MET A 1 -28.86 -13.14 82.62
CA MET A 1 -28.67 -12.06 83.61
C MET A 1 -28.64 -12.65 85.01
N SER A 2 -27.45 -12.81 85.59
CA SER A 2 -27.37 -13.04 87.05
C SER A 2 -27.72 -11.70 87.69
N THR A 3 -28.90 -11.61 88.28
CA THR A 3 -29.30 -10.44 89.05
C THR A 3 -28.28 -10.27 90.17
N MET A 4 -27.41 -9.28 90.06
CA MET A 4 -26.61 -8.82 91.20
C MET A 4 -27.59 -8.16 92.17
N ALA A 5 -28.35 -8.99 92.90
CA ALA A 5 -29.28 -8.56 93.91
C ALA A 5 -28.44 -8.02 95.08
N SER A 6 -28.36 -6.69 95.19
CA SER A 6 -27.80 -6.05 96.37
C SER A 6 -28.62 -6.49 97.58
N ASP A 7 -27.99 -7.25 98.48
CA ASP A 7 -28.64 -7.75 99.70
C ASP A 7 -28.67 -6.63 100.75
N SER A 8 -29.70 -5.78 100.66
CA SER A 8 -29.92 -4.63 101.54
C SER A 8 -30.07 -5.05 103.01
N LEU A 9 -30.62 -6.23 103.29
CA LEU A 9 -30.76 -6.77 104.64
C LEU A 9 -29.41 -7.15 105.24
N ARG A 10 -28.53 -7.77 104.46
CA ARG A 10 -27.16 -8.07 104.90
C ARG A 10 -26.34 -6.81 105.10
N TYR A 11 -26.56 -5.77 104.29
CA TYR A 11 -25.91 -4.47 104.45
C TYR A 11 -26.38 -3.73 105.71
N ALA A 12 -27.68 -3.69 105.97
CA ALA A 12 -28.26 -3.10 107.19
C ALA A 12 -27.74 -3.78 108.46
N ARG A 13 -27.67 -5.13 108.48
CA ARG A 13 -27.12 -5.88 109.64
C ARG A 13 -25.67 -5.50 109.94
N ARG A 14 -24.83 -5.37 108.91
CA ARG A 14 -23.43 -4.94 109.09
C ARG A 14 -23.30 -3.53 109.62
N LEU A 15 -24.18 -2.61 109.20
CA LEU A 15 -24.20 -1.24 109.73
C LEU A 15 -24.60 -1.21 111.21
N ARG A 16 -25.57 -2.04 111.61
CA ARG A 16 -25.96 -2.19 113.02
C ARG A 16 -24.83 -2.80 113.86
N GLU A 17 -24.15 -3.83 113.35
CA GLU A 17 -22.96 -4.44 113.99
C GLU A 17 -21.81 -3.43 114.16
N ALA A 18 -21.69 -2.45 113.25
CA ALA A 18 -20.74 -1.35 113.32
C ALA A 18 -21.17 -0.20 114.26
N GLY A 19 -22.33 -0.31 114.92
CA GLY A 19 -22.82 0.65 115.91
C GLY A 19 -23.73 1.75 115.35
N VAL A 20 -24.18 1.66 114.10
CA VAL A 20 -25.16 2.60 113.54
C VAL A 20 -26.55 2.31 114.12
N PRO A 21 -27.30 3.34 114.59
CA PRO A 21 -28.66 3.16 115.09
C PRO A 21 -29.56 2.49 114.05
N GLU A 22 -30.41 1.57 114.50
CA GLU A 22 -31.29 0.74 113.66
C GLU A 22 -32.06 1.53 112.58
N PRO A 23 -32.74 2.65 112.87
CA PRO A 23 -33.43 3.43 111.83
C PRO A 23 -32.49 4.10 110.81
N GLN A 24 -31.25 4.42 111.18
CA GLN A 24 -30.26 4.99 110.25
C GLN A 24 -29.63 3.90 109.37
N ALA A 25 -29.37 2.73 109.93
CA ALA A 25 -28.83 1.59 109.19
C ALA A 25 -29.80 1.11 108.09
N ASP A 26 -31.10 1.11 108.39
CA ASP A 26 -32.14 0.71 107.45
C ASP A 26 -32.33 1.75 106.34
N ALA A 27 -32.38 3.04 106.69
CA ALA A 27 -32.45 4.12 105.71
C ALA A 27 -31.23 4.16 104.77
N GLN A 28 -30.02 3.92 105.29
CA GLN A 28 -28.81 3.85 104.47
C GLN A 28 -28.79 2.63 103.55
N ALA A 29 -29.30 1.48 104.01
CA ALA A 29 -29.40 0.28 103.20
C ALA A 29 -30.43 0.42 102.06
N GLU A 30 -31.54 1.10 102.34
CA GLU A 30 -32.57 1.41 101.37
C GLU A 30 -32.06 2.37 100.29
N LEU A 31 -31.44 3.49 100.69
CA LEU A 31 -30.82 4.45 99.76
C LEU A 31 -29.72 3.82 98.90
N MET A 32 -28.90 2.92 99.48
CA MET A 32 -27.89 2.19 98.71
C MET A 32 -28.51 1.18 97.74
N ALA A 33 -29.60 0.50 98.11
CA ALA A 33 -30.31 -0.40 97.21
C ALA A 33 -30.95 0.37 96.04
N GLU A 34 -31.54 1.55 96.30
CA GLU A 34 -32.08 2.43 95.26
C GLU A 34 -30.99 2.97 94.33
N ALA A 35 -29.87 3.45 94.88
CA ALA A 35 -28.74 3.93 94.10
C ALA A 35 -28.14 2.81 93.22
N PHE A 36 -27.95 1.60 93.78
CA PHE A 36 -27.48 0.46 92.99
C PHE A 36 -28.47 0.01 91.93
N GLY A 37 -29.79 0.09 92.18
CA GLY A 37 -30.82 -0.16 91.17
C GLY A 37 -30.71 0.82 90.00
N PHE A 38 -30.48 2.11 90.29
CA PHE A 38 -30.27 3.15 89.29
C PHE A 38 -28.98 2.95 88.48
N TYR A 39 -27.87 2.57 89.13
CA TYR A 39 -26.61 2.31 88.44
C TYR A 39 -26.64 1.00 87.65
N ALA A 40 -27.22 -0.07 88.19
CA ALA A 40 -27.34 -1.37 87.51
C ALA A 40 -28.14 -1.28 86.20
N TYR A 41 -29.14 -0.39 86.16
CA TYR A 41 -29.90 -0.11 84.93
C TYR A 41 -29.07 0.64 83.87
N ASN A 42 -28.04 1.38 84.28
CA ASN A 42 -27.18 2.19 83.40
C ASN A 42 -25.84 1.52 83.04
N ILE A 43 -25.55 0.31 83.54
CA ILE A 43 -24.33 -0.42 83.18
C ILE A 43 -24.53 -1.12 81.83
N LEU A 44 -23.67 -0.82 80.85
CA LEU A 44 -23.62 -1.63 79.64
C LEU A 44 -23.25 -3.07 80.00
N THR A 45 -24.15 -4.00 79.70
CA THR A 45 -23.89 -5.43 79.88
C THR A 45 -22.99 -5.95 78.76
N LYS A 46 -22.25 -7.03 79.05
CA LYS A 46 -21.46 -7.75 78.04
C LYS A 46 -22.32 -8.15 76.83
N ASP A 47 -23.51 -8.69 77.08
CA ASP A 47 -24.48 -9.10 76.05
C ASP A 47 -24.90 -7.90 75.15
N HIS A 48 -25.09 -6.72 75.73
CA HIS A 48 -25.41 -5.51 74.96
C HIS A 48 -24.23 -5.07 74.10
N PHE A 49 -23.00 -5.12 74.63
CA PHE A 49 -21.80 -4.84 73.84
C PHE A 49 -21.61 -5.82 72.69
N GLU A 50 -21.78 -7.13 72.92
CA GLU A 50 -21.68 -8.16 71.88
C GLU A 50 -22.73 -7.92 70.78
N ALA A 51 -23.99 -7.68 71.15
CA ALA A 51 -25.04 -7.38 70.19
C ALA A 51 -24.76 -6.13 69.33
N VAL A 52 -24.23 -5.06 69.94
CA VAL A 52 -23.87 -3.83 69.20
C VAL A 52 -22.67 -4.06 68.28
N LEU A 53 -21.68 -4.84 68.71
CA LEU A 53 -20.51 -5.19 67.90
C LEU A 53 -20.90 -6.07 66.71
N ASP A 54 -21.69 -7.12 66.93
CA ASP A 54 -22.18 -8.00 65.88
C ASP A 54 -23.02 -7.23 64.85
N ALA A 55 -23.91 -6.34 65.32
CA ALA A 55 -24.69 -5.48 64.43
C ALA A 55 -23.81 -4.53 63.60
N ARG A 56 -22.72 -4.00 64.17
CA ARG A 56 -21.77 -3.16 63.44
C ARG A 56 -20.96 -3.95 62.43
N PHE A 57 -20.46 -5.13 62.80
CA PHE A 57 -19.71 -5.99 61.88
C PHE A 57 -20.59 -6.50 60.75
N ALA A 58 -21.80 -6.99 61.02
CA ALA A 58 -22.75 -7.40 59.99
C ALA A 58 -23.08 -6.25 59.02
N ARG A 59 -23.25 -5.03 59.54
CA ARG A 59 -23.45 -3.84 58.69
C ARG A 59 -22.22 -3.51 57.85
N GLN A 60 -21.03 -3.70 58.40
CA GLN A 60 -19.77 -3.44 57.70
C GLN A 60 -19.52 -4.48 56.60
N ASP A 61 -19.79 -5.75 56.88
CA ASP A 61 -19.68 -6.85 55.93
C ASP A 61 -20.65 -6.65 54.77
N ALA A 62 -21.93 -6.35 55.05
CA ALA A 62 -22.92 -6.04 54.01
C ALA A 62 -22.48 -4.85 53.14
N LYS A 63 -21.83 -3.83 53.73
CA LYS A 63 -21.29 -2.70 52.97
C LYS A 63 -20.13 -3.11 52.07
N PHE A 64 -19.23 -3.98 52.56
CA PHE A 64 -18.12 -4.47 51.74
C PHE A 64 -18.60 -5.36 50.61
N GLU A 65 -19.51 -6.30 50.90
CA GLU A 65 -20.11 -7.19 49.91
C GLU A 65 -20.84 -6.40 48.81
N GLY A 66 -21.62 -5.37 49.19
CA GLY A 66 -22.23 -4.46 48.22
C GLY A 66 -21.22 -3.72 47.34
N ARG A 67 -20.07 -3.32 47.88
CA ARG A 67 -18.99 -2.69 47.09
C ARG A 67 -18.28 -3.70 46.19
N PHE A 68 -18.06 -4.93 46.64
CA PHE A 68 -17.47 -5.99 45.83
C PHE A 68 -18.37 -6.33 44.64
N ASN A 69 -19.67 -6.54 44.87
CA ASN A 69 -20.63 -6.80 43.80
C ASN A 69 -20.68 -5.64 42.79
N GLN A 70 -20.58 -4.39 43.26
CA GLN A 70 -20.50 -3.23 42.37
C GLN A 70 -19.21 -3.22 41.54
N LEU A 71 -18.08 -3.60 42.13
CA LEU A 71 -16.80 -3.68 41.41
C LEU A 71 -16.81 -4.82 40.38
N GLU A 72 -17.35 -5.99 40.72
CA GLU A 72 -17.54 -7.11 39.80
C GLU A 72 -18.42 -6.71 38.61
N GLY A 73 -19.55 -6.04 38.86
CA GLY A 73 -20.42 -5.54 37.80
C GLY A 73 -19.70 -4.58 36.85
N ARG A 74 -18.91 -3.64 37.40
CA ARG A 74 -18.10 -2.73 36.59
C ARG A 74 -17.01 -3.44 35.80
N LEU A 75 -16.40 -4.48 36.37
CA LEU A 75 -15.35 -5.25 35.71
C LEU A 75 -15.93 -6.06 34.54
N ALA A 76 -17.10 -6.68 34.73
CA ALA A 76 -17.84 -7.35 33.66
C ALA A 76 -18.24 -6.38 32.53
N GLU A 77 -18.66 -5.15 32.86
CA GLU A 77 -18.91 -4.11 31.84
C GLU A 77 -17.64 -3.74 31.07
N PHE A 78 -16.49 -3.64 31.74
CA PHE A 78 -15.21 -3.39 31.09
C PHE A 78 -14.81 -4.53 30.16
N GLU A 79 -14.93 -5.78 30.60
CA GLU A 79 -14.67 -6.96 29.77
C GLU A 79 -15.56 -6.97 28.52
N GLY A 80 -16.85 -6.66 28.66
CA GLY A 80 -17.77 -6.55 27.53
C GLY A 80 -17.34 -5.48 26.51
N ARG A 81 -16.89 -4.31 26.99
CA ARG A 81 -16.38 -3.24 26.12
C ARG A 81 -15.07 -3.61 25.42
N PHE A 82 -14.18 -4.34 26.10
CA PHE A 82 -12.95 -4.84 25.48
C PHE A 82 -13.25 -5.87 24.39
N ALA A 83 -14.18 -6.79 24.63
CA ALA A 83 -14.62 -7.75 23.61
C ALA A 83 -15.25 -7.04 22.39
N GLU A 84 -16.02 -5.98 22.60
CA GLU A 84 -16.55 -5.15 21.51
C GLU A 84 -15.43 -4.45 20.72
N LEU A 85 -14.43 -3.89 21.41
CA LEU A 85 -13.28 -3.27 20.78
C LEU A 85 -12.47 -4.27 19.95
N ASP A 86 -12.22 -5.47 20.48
CA ASP A 86 -11.55 -6.55 19.76
C ASP A 86 -12.33 -6.94 18.50
N GLY A 87 -13.66 -7.05 18.59
CA GLY A 87 -14.52 -7.31 17.43
C GLY A 87 -14.39 -6.21 16.35
N ARG A 88 -14.34 -4.95 16.76
CA ARG A 88 -14.12 -3.82 15.83
C ARG A 88 -12.72 -3.83 15.21
N PHE A 89 -11.69 -4.24 15.96
CA PHE A 89 -10.34 -4.40 15.40
C PHE A 89 -10.31 -5.46 14.31
N VAL A 90 -10.93 -6.63 14.55
CA VAL A 90 -11.03 -7.69 13.54
C VAL A 90 -11.77 -7.19 12.29
N GLU A 91 -12.85 -6.41 12.44
CA GLU A 91 -13.55 -5.83 11.29
C GLU A 91 -12.65 -4.87 10.49
N VAL A 92 -11.89 -4.01 11.19
CA VAL A 92 -10.95 -3.07 10.57
C VAL A 92 -9.84 -3.83 9.82
N GLU A 93 -9.27 -4.87 10.43
CA GLU A 93 -8.27 -5.74 9.78
C GLU A 93 -8.83 -6.38 8.51
N GLY A 94 -10.07 -6.90 8.56
CA GLY A 94 -10.75 -7.45 7.39
C GLY A 94 -10.91 -6.42 6.25
N ARG A 95 -11.31 -5.19 6.58
CA ARG A 95 -11.42 -4.09 5.60
C ARG A 95 -10.08 -3.70 5.00
N PHE A 96 -9.01 -3.72 5.78
CA PHE A 96 -7.66 -3.46 5.26
C PHE A 96 -7.20 -4.57 4.31
N ALA A 97 -7.42 -5.84 4.65
CA ALA A 97 -7.11 -6.96 3.76
C ALA A 97 -7.88 -6.88 2.43
N GLU A 98 -9.16 -6.50 2.47
CA GLU A 98 -9.95 -6.28 1.25
C GLU A 98 -9.43 -5.11 0.40
N LEU A 99 -8.99 -4.02 1.04
CA LEU A 99 -8.39 -2.89 0.33
C LEU A 99 -7.08 -3.28 -0.33
N GLU A 100 -6.23 -4.00 0.38
CA GLU A 100 -4.94 -4.50 -0.14
C GLU A 100 -5.16 -5.40 -1.37
N ALA A 101 -6.09 -6.36 -1.29
CA ALA A 101 -6.45 -7.22 -2.41
C ALA A 101 -7.00 -6.43 -3.61
N LYS A 102 -7.81 -5.39 -3.38
CA LYS A 102 -8.31 -4.51 -4.44
C LYS A 102 -7.18 -3.71 -5.11
N PHE A 103 -6.24 -3.22 -4.33
CA PHE A 103 -5.08 -2.50 -4.85
C PHE A 103 -4.21 -3.43 -5.70
N GLU A 104 -3.86 -4.60 -5.19
CA GLU A 104 -3.06 -5.60 -5.91
C GLU A 104 -3.70 -5.98 -7.24
N LYS A 105 -5.02 -6.23 -7.24
CA LYS A 105 -5.78 -6.50 -8.46
C LYS A 105 -5.75 -5.33 -9.45
N CYS A 106 -5.95 -4.10 -8.97
CA CYS A 106 -5.93 -2.89 -9.82
C CYS A 106 -4.57 -2.70 -10.48
N PHE A 107 -3.48 -2.88 -9.73
CA PHE A 107 -2.12 -2.80 -10.27
C PHE A 107 -1.87 -3.89 -11.31
N ALA A 108 -2.23 -5.14 -11.03
CA ALA A 108 -2.06 -6.24 -11.98
C ALA A 108 -2.85 -6.00 -13.29
N GLU A 109 -4.09 -5.50 -13.19
CA GLU A 109 -4.89 -5.13 -14.36
C GLU A 109 -4.28 -3.96 -15.15
N GLN A 110 -3.73 -2.96 -14.45
CA GLN A 110 -3.08 -1.81 -15.08
C GLN A 110 -1.79 -2.21 -15.80
N ASP A 111 -0.96 -3.05 -15.18
CA ASP A 111 0.27 -3.57 -15.76
C ASP A 111 -0.02 -4.42 -17.00
N ALA A 112 -0.99 -5.33 -16.93
CA ALA A 112 -1.41 -6.12 -18.09
C ALA A 112 -1.92 -5.25 -19.26
N LYS A 113 -2.66 -4.18 -18.93
CA LYS A 113 -3.13 -3.23 -19.94
C LYS A 113 -1.98 -2.42 -20.56
N PHE A 114 -0.99 -2.05 -19.75
CA PHE A 114 0.20 -1.35 -20.22
C PHE A 114 1.00 -2.25 -21.16
N GLU A 115 1.29 -3.48 -20.75
CA GLU A 115 2.00 -4.48 -21.55
C GLU A 115 1.30 -4.72 -22.89
N SER A 116 -0.03 -4.90 -22.88
CA SER A 116 -0.82 -5.07 -24.10
C SER A 116 -0.71 -3.86 -25.05
N ARG A 117 -0.78 -2.64 -24.50
CA ARG A 117 -0.67 -1.42 -25.32
C ARG A 117 0.74 -1.22 -25.87
N PHE A 118 1.76 -1.56 -25.10
CA PHE A 118 3.15 -1.50 -25.54
C PHE A 118 3.43 -2.52 -26.63
N GLY A 119 3.04 -3.79 -26.46
CA GLY A 119 3.18 -4.79 -27.51
C GLY A 119 2.41 -4.41 -28.79
N ALA A 120 1.22 -3.82 -28.68
CA ALA A 120 0.50 -3.31 -29.84
C ALA A 120 1.21 -2.13 -30.53
N PHE A 121 1.87 -1.26 -29.75
CA PHE A 121 2.67 -0.15 -30.29
C PHE A 121 3.93 -0.66 -30.99
N GLU A 122 4.65 -1.60 -30.39
CA GLU A 122 5.83 -2.26 -30.96
C GLU A 122 5.48 -2.93 -32.29
N ALA A 123 4.42 -3.74 -32.34
CA ALA A 123 3.97 -4.38 -33.58
C ALA A 123 3.60 -3.36 -34.67
N LYS A 124 3.00 -2.22 -34.29
CA LYS A 124 2.69 -1.13 -35.25
C LYS A 124 3.96 -0.45 -35.74
N PHE A 125 4.96 -0.30 -34.89
CA PHE A 125 6.25 0.30 -35.23
C PHE A 125 7.05 -0.61 -36.16
N GLU A 126 7.14 -1.91 -35.85
CA GLU A 126 7.77 -2.91 -36.72
C GLU A 126 7.11 -2.93 -38.11
N ARG A 127 5.77 -2.98 -38.18
CA ARG A 127 5.06 -2.92 -39.46
C ARG A 127 5.43 -1.67 -40.27
N ARG A 128 5.53 -0.52 -39.60
CA ARG A 128 5.92 0.74 -40.27
C ARG A 128 7.35 0.71 -40.78
N LEU A 129 8.28 0.12 -40.05
CA LEU A 129 9.67 -0.03 -40.51
C LEU A 129 9.73 -0.91 -41.75
N VAL A 130 9.11 -2.08 -41.73
CA VAL A 130 9.06 -2.98 -42.90
C VAL A 130 8.42 -2.30 -44.11
N GLU A 131 7.33 -1.55 -43.90
CA GLU A 131 6.68 -0.80 -44.98
C GLU A 131 7.58 0.32 -45.54
N GLN A 132 8.35 0.99 -44.68
CA GLN A 132 9.31 2.02 -45.12
C GLN A 132 10.49 1.41 -45.88
N GLU A 133 11.06 0.31 -45.37
CA GLU A 133 12.14 -0.43 -46.03
C GLU A 133 11.71 -0.86 -47.43
N ALA A 134 10.53 -1.48 -47.57
CA ALA A 134 9.99 -1.86 -48.88
C ALA A 134 9.79 -0.66 -49.83
N LYS A 135 9.35 0.50 -49.31
CA LYS A 135 9.24 1.74 -50.12
C LYS A 135 10.59 2.27 -50.56
N PHE A 136 11.60 2.20 -49.71
CA PHE A 136 12.96 2.61 -50.05
C PHE A 136 13.57 1.68 -51.10
N GLU A 137 13.44 0.36 -50.93
CA GLU A 137 13.87 -0.62 -51.92
C GLU A 137 13.19 -0.41 -53.27
N GLY A 138 11.87 -0.18 -53.28
CA GLY A 138 11.13 0.11 -54.52
C GLY A 138 11.64 1.37 -55.23
N ARG A 139 11.86 2.46 -54.48
CA ARG A 139 12.39 3.72 -55.04
C ARG A 139 13.81 3.57 -55.58
N LEU A 140 14.66 2.78 -54.91
CA LEU A 140 16.01 2.49 -55.38
C LEU A 140 15.97 1.66 -56.66
N GLY A 141 15.12 0.64 -56.74
CA GLY A 141 14.92 -0.15 -57.95
C GLY A 141 14.43 0.69 -59.13
N GLU A 142 13.49 1.61 -58.91
CA GLU A 142 13.04 2.57 -59.94
C GLU A 142 14.17 3.50 -60.41
N LEU A 143 14.99 4.00 -59.48
CA LEU A 143 16.12 4.87 -59.80
C LEU A 143 17.19 4.12 -60.61
N GLU A 144 17.52 2.89 -60.20
CA GLU A 144 18.46 2.02 -60.90
C GLU A 144 17.98 1.70 -62.32
N ALA A 145 16.69 1.36 -62.48
CA ALA A 145 16.09 1.11 -63.78
C ALA A 145 16.17 2.36 -64.68
N GLY A 146 15.78 3.53 -64.16
CA GLY A 146 15.84 4.78 -64.91
C GLY A 146 17.28 5.20 -65.27
N PHE A 147 18.25 4.90 -64.42
CA PHE A 147 19.67 5.14 -64.72
C PHE A 147 20.16 4.20 -65.83
N ASN A 148 19.84 2.91 -65.75
CA ASN A 148 20.17 1.93 -66.78
C ASN A 148 19.56 2.29 -68.14
N GLU A 149 18.30 2.73 -68.17
CA GLU A 149 17.64 3.18 -69.40
C GLU A 149 18.35 4.39 -70.01
N ARG A 150 18.72 5.38 -69.19
CA ARG A 150 19.48 6.56 -69.66
C ARG A 150 20.85 6.21 -70.20
N LEU A 151 21.57 5.31 -69.53
CA LEU A 151 22.87 4.83 -70.01
C LEU A 151 22.74 4.09 -71.35
N ALA A 152 21.73 3.21 -71.48
CA ALA A 152 21.45 2.51 -72.73
C ALA A 152 21.11 3.49 -73.87
N ALA A 153 20.25 4.47 -73.60
CA ALA A 153 19.89 5.51 -74.57
C ALA A 153 21.10 6.38 -74.96
N GLN A 154 21.97 6.71 -74.00
CA GLN A 154 23.21 7.46 -74.27
C GLN A 154 24.20 6.63 -75.08
N GLY A 155 24.34 5.34 -74.78
CA GLY A 155 25.15 4.39 -75.55
C GLY A 155 24.70 4.31 -77.01
N ALA A 156 23.41 4.08 -77.25
CA ALA A 156 22.82 4.04 -78.59
C ALA A 156 23.02 5.37 -79.36
N ARG A 157 22.90 6.52 -78.67
CA ARG A 157 23.15 7.83 -79.29
C ARG A 157 24.61 8.00 -79.69
N MET A 158 25.55 7.55 -78.86
CA MET A 158 26.99 7.61 -79.17
C MET A 158 27.32 6.70 -80.35
N GLU A 159 26.85 5.46 -80.35
CA GLU A 159 26.98 4.52 -81.47
C GLU A 159 26.43 5.11 -82.77
N GLY A 160 25.25 5.73 -82.73
CA GLY A 160 24.67 6.41 -83.89
C GLY A 160 25.53 7.57 -84.42
N ARG A 161 26.14 8.37 -83.53
CA ARG A 161 27.08 9.44 -83.92
C ARG A 161 28.37 8.86 -84.52
N PHE A 162 28.92 7.80 -83.94
CA PHE A 162 30.11 7.14 -84.47
C PHE A 162 29.84 6.53 -85.85
N ALA A 163 28.71 5.86 -86.05
CA ALA A 163 28.34 5.33 -87.35
C ALA A 163 28.16 6.43 -88.42
N ALA A 164 27.62 7.59 -88.04
CA ALA A 164 27.52 8.74 -88.94
C ALA A 164 28.91 9.31 -89.30
N LEU A 165 29.81 9.41 -88.32
CA LEU A 165 31.20 9.83 -88.55
C LEU A 165 31.96 8.84 -89.42
N GLU A 166 31.78 7.53 -89.20
CA GLU A 166 32.41 6.48 -90.00
C GLU A 166 31.96 6.52 -91.46
N LYS A 167 30.67 6.75 -91.73
CA LYS A 167 30.17 7.00 -93.09
C LYS A 167 30.77 8.25 -93.72
N GLY A 168 30.88 9.34 -92.96
CA GLY A 168 31.53 10.56 -93.43
C GLY A 168 33.02 10.33 -93.75
N GLN A 169 33.73 9.63 -92.87
CA GLN A 169 35.14 9.27 -93.05
C GLN A 169 35.34 8.33 -94.23
N SER A 170 34.49 7.32 -94.41
CA SER A 170 34.58 6.43 -95.57
C SER A 170 34.33 7.21 -96.87
N LEU A 171 33.32 8.08 -96.94
CA LEU A 171 33.09 8.99 -98.07
C LEU A 171 34.32 9.86 -98.35
N HIS A 172 34.90 10.49 -97.33
CA HIS A 172 36.12 11.28 -97.48
C HIS A 172 37.30 10.44 -97.99
N THR A 173 37.48 9.23 -97.45
CA THR A 173 38.53 8.29 -97.87
C THR A 173 38.36 7.89 -99.34
N TRP A 174 37.11 7.62 -99.77
CA TRP A 174 36.78 7.35 -101.17
C TRP A 174 37.04 8.55 -102.09
N MET A 175 36.65 9.76 -101.67
CA MET A 175 36.92 10.97 -102.44
C MET A 175 38.41 11.25 -102.59
N LEU A 176 39.19 11.08 -101.52
CA LEU A 176 40.65 11.21 -101.57
C LEU A 176 41.27 10.19 -102.52
N GLY A 177 40.82 8.94 -102.48
CA GLY A 177 41.26 7.91 -103.44
C GLY A 177 40.96 8.30 -104.88
N LEU A 178 39.76 8.83 -105.16
CA LEU A 178 39.36 9.30 -106.49
C LEU A 178 40.19 10.52 -106.94
N ILE A 179 40.44 11.49 -106.05
CA ILE A 179 41.30 12.64 -106.34
C ILE A 179 42.73 12.19 -106.64
N ILE A 180 43.29 11.26 -105.87
CA ILE A 180 44.63 10.70 -106.14
C ILE A 180 44.67 10.05 -107.53
N ILE A 181 43.64 9.28 -107.89
CA ILE A 181 43.55 8.66 -109.22
C ILE A 181 43.48 9.73 -110.32
N THR A 182 42.68 10.79 -110.17
CA THR A 182 42.51 11.80 -111.22
C THR A 182 43.66 12.80 -111.33
N LEU A 183 44.31 13.17 -110.23
CA LEU A 183 45.40 14.16 -110.24
C LEU A 183 46.80 13.54 -110.32
N VAL A 184 47.05 12.44 -109.58
CA VAL A 184 48.41 11.90 -109.43
C VAL A 184 48.76 10.92 -110.56
N VAL A 185 47.81 10.09 -111.00
CA VAL A 185 48.06 9.12 -112.10
C VAL A 185 48.46 9.79 -113.42
N PRO A 186 47.79 10.86 -113.90
CA PRO A 186 48.21 11.50 -115.15
C PRO A 186 49.57 12.19 -115.01
N GLN A 187 49.88 12.75 -113.83
CA GLN A 187 51.21 13.34 -113.59
C GLN A 187 52.31 12.28 -113.57
N LEU A 188 52.06 11.12 -112.95
CA LEU A 188 53.00 9.98 -113.00
C LEU A 188 53.18 9.46 -114.43
N GLN A 189 52.11 9.35 -115.22
CA GLN A 189 52.20 8.98 -116.63
C GLN A 189 53.02 10.00 -117.44
N ALA A 190 52.83 11.30 -117.21
CA ALA A 190 53.61 12.35 -117.85
C ALA A 190 55.09 12.31 -117.44
N TRP A 191 55.38 12.07 -116.16
CA TRP A 191 56.76 11.91 -115.67
C TRP A 191 57.45 10.66 -116.20
N LEU A 192 56.76 9.51 -116.24
CA LEU A 192 57.30 8.28 -116.82
C LEU A 192 57.53 8.43 -118.33
N ALA A 193 56.62 9.11 -119.05
CA ALA A 193 56.80 9.42 -120.46
C ALA A 193 57.99 10.38 -120.68
N ALA A 194 58.18 11.37 -119.81
CA ALA A 194 59.32 12.29 -119.88
C ALA A 194 60.65 11.58 -119.53
N ALA A 195 60.65 10.68 -118.55
CA ALA A 195 61.83 9.90 -118.16
C ALA A 195 62.21 8.82 -119.20
N ALA A 196 61.26 8.32 -120.00
CA ALA A 196 61.52 7.38 -121.10
C ALA A 196 62.06 8.06 -122.37
N LEU A 197 62.05 9.40 -122.43
CA LEU A 197 62.58 10.22 -123.53
C LEU A 197 63.98 10.79 -123.25
N LEU A 198 64.57 10.47 -122.10
CA LEU A 198 65.98 10.70 -121.75
C LEU A 198 66.76 9.38 -121.83
#